data_AF-A0A851GBR8-F1
#
_entry.id   AF-A0A851GBR8-F1
#
_cell.length_a   1.000
_cell.length_b   1.000
_cell.length_c   1.000
_cell.angle_alpha   90.00
_cell.angle_beta   90.00
_cell.angle_gamma   90.00
#
_symmetry.space_group_name_H-M   'P 1'
#
loop_
_entity.id
_entity.type
_entity.pdbx_description
1 polymer ?
#
loop_
_entity_poly.entity_id
_entity_poly.type
_entity_poly.pdbx_seq_one_letter_code
_entity_poly.pdbx_strand_id
1 'polypeptide(L)'
;MTVIPNLLANAAGESKSLADAAPHLLGFFVVLGTLAALLGLCTLVSKILQRYQPEPAAPKPVRKPAAAASPASDSISPEVVTVIAAAVAAVAGDKQRIISIKPQKSSWSQAGRHQHHTSHNIR
;
A
#
# COMPACT_ATOMS: atom_id res chain seq x y z
N MET A 1 -24.92 -16.36 65.78
CA MET A 1 -24.20 -17.46 65.08
C MET A 1 -24.53 -17.32 63.60
N THR A 2 -23.67 -17.19 62.59
CA THR A 2 -22.20 -17.20 62.41
C THR A 2 -21.99 -16.96 60.91
N VAL A 3 -21.75 -15.72 60.42
CA VAL A 3 -21.50 -15.48 58.98
C VAL A 3 -20.39 -14.44 58.70
N ILE A 4 -19.65 -13.98 59.71
CA ILE A 4 -18.67 -12.89 59.56
C ILE A 4 -17.17 -13.32 59.38
N PRO A 5 -16.72 -14.61 59.39
CA PRO A 5 -15.29 -14.88 59.25
C PRO A 5 -14.77 -14.81 57.80
N ASN A 6 -15.62 -14.93 56.78
CA ASN A 6 -15.15 -15.09 55.39
C ASN A 6 -14.76 -13.79 54.66
N LEU A 7 -15.20 -12.62 55.13
CA LEU A 7 -14.88 -11.35 54.46
C LEU A 7 -13.51 -10.77 54.85
N LEU A 8 -13.00 -11.11 56.04
CA LEU A 8 -11.66 -10.67 56.48
C LEU A 8 -10.53 -11.56 55.94
N ALA A 9 -10.83 -12.82 55.58
CA ALA A 9 -9.84 -13.73 54.99
C ALA A 9 -9.49 -13.37 53.54
N ASN A 10 -10.38 -12.70 52.80
CA ASN A 10 -10.18 -12.37 51.39
C ASN A 10 -9.46 -11.02 51.16
N ALA A 11 -9.20 -10.24 52.22
CA ALA A 11 -8.51 -8.96 52.16
C ALA A 11 -7.01 -9.07 52.49
N ALA A 12 -6.58 -10.21 53.03
CA ALA A 12 -5.22 -10.45 53.49
C ALA A 12 -4.37 -11.14 52.41
N GLY A 13 -3.84 -10.36 51.47
CA GLY A 13 -2.54 -10.68 50.87
C GLY A 13 -2.54 -11.41 49.53
N GLU A 14 -3.22 -10.87 48.51
CA GLU A 14 -2.83 -11.15 47.13
C GLU A 14 -1.84 -10.09 46.65
N SER A 15 -0.65 -10.09 47.25
CA SER A 15 0.51 -9.45 46.66
C SER A 15 0.86 -10.26 45.41
N LYS A 16 0.23 -9.95 44.25
CA LYS A 16 0.60 -10.52 42.95
C LYS A 16 2.08 -10.22 42.72
N SER A 17 2.89 -11.20 43.09
CA SER A 17 4.33 -11.08 43.19
C SER A 17 4.89 -10.71 41.83
N LEU A 18 5.87 -9.80 41.78
CA LEU A 18 6.58 -9.48 40.54
C LEU A 18 7.12 -10.74 39.83
N ALA A 19 7.35 -11.83 40.58
CA ALA A 19 7.75 -13.12 40.03
C ALA A 19 6.67 -13.77 39.15
N ASP A 20 5.39 -13.53 39.42
CA ASP A 20 4.25 -14.04 38.63
C ASP A 20 3.94 -13.11 37.43
N ALA A 21 4.30 -11.83 37.55
CA ALA A 21 4.26 -10.87 36.44
C ALA A 21 5.47 -10.99 35.47
N ALA A 22 6.55 -11.64 35.90
CA ALA A 22 7.76 -11.85 35.10
C ALA A 22 7.50 -12.51 33.72
N PRO A 23 6.72 -13.62 33.61
CA PRO A 23 6.41 -14.20 32.30
C PRO A 23 5.56 -13.28 31.41
N HIS A 24 4.66 -12.48 31.99
CA HIS A 24 3.83 -11.53 31.23
C HIS A 24 4.65 -10.35 30.69
N LEU A 25 5.56 -9.80 31.50
CA LEU A 25 6.47 -8.74 31.07
C LEU A 25 7.42 -9.25 29.98
N LEU A 26 7.98 -10.45 30.16
CA LEU A 26 8.84 -11.06 29.16
C LEU A 26 8.09 -11.27 27.83
N GLY A 27 6.86 -11.79 27.88
CA GLY A 27 6.01 -11.93 26.70
C GLY A 27 5.73 -10.60 26.01
N PHE A 28 5.41 -9.55 26.78
CA PHE A 28 5.18 -8.20 26.25
C PHE A 28 6.42 -7.65 25.53
N PHE A 29 7.62 -7.80 26.11
CA PHE A 29 8.86 -7.36 25.49
C PHE A 29 9.22 -8.16 24.24
N VAL A 30 8.93 -9.47 24.22
CA VAL A 30 9.12 -10.30 23.03
C VAL A 30 8.21 -9.84 21.89
N VAL A 31 6.93 -9.57 22.17
CA VAL A 31 5.98 -9.05 21.17
C VAL A 31 6.41 -7.66 20.67
N LEU A 32 6.77 -6.74 21.59
CA LEU A 32 7.29 -5.42 21.22
C LEU A 32 8.55 -5.53 20.36
N GLY A 33 9.49 -6.40 20.74
CA GLY A 33 10.72 -6.65 20.01
C GLY A 33 10.45 -7.20 18.62
N THR A 34 9.50 -8.12 18.48
CA THR A 34 9.11 -8.68 17.18
C THR A 34 8.48 -7.63 16.28
N LEU A 35 7.57 -6.80 16.80
CA LEU A 35 7.00 -5.67 16.05
C LEU A 35 8.06 -4.64 15.65
N ALA A 36 8.95 -4.27 16.59
CA ALA A 36 10.01 -3.33 16.35
C ALA A 36 11.02 -3.86 15.32
N ALA A 37 11.35 -5.15 15.36
CA ALA A 37 12.22 -5.79 14.38
C ALA A 37 11.58 -5.81 12.99
N LEU A 38 10.28 -6.09 12.90
CA LEU A 38 9.55 -6.08 11.63
C LEU A 38 9.49 -4.68 11.02
N LEU A 39 9.20 -3.66 11.83
CA LEU A 39 9.23 -2.26 11.41
C LEU A 39 10.66 -1.84 11.03
N GLY A 40 11.64 -2.23 11.82
CA GLY A 40 13.06 -2.00 11.55
C GLY A 40 13.48 -2.58 10.21
N LEU A 41 13.12 -3.83 9.92
CA LEU A 41 13.41 -4.48 8.65
C LEU A 41 12.72 -3.77 7.48
N CYS A 42 11.46 -3.37 7.63
CA CYS A 42 10.73 -2.61 6.61
C CYS A 42 11.41 -1.25 6.30
N THR A 43 11.82 -0.51 7.34
CA THR A 43 12.55 0.76 7.17
C THR A 43 13.95 0.55 6.59
N LEU A 44 14.63 -0.54 6.95
CA LEU A 44 15.96 -0.87 6.46
C LEU A 44 15.92 -1.21 4.97
N VAL A 45 14.97 -2.04 4.55
CA VAL A 45 14.71 -2.33 3.12
C VAL A 45 14.39 -1.02 2.38
N SER A 46 13.54 -0.17 2.94
CA SER A 46 13.22 1.14 2.34
C SER A 46 14.46 2.03 2.17
N LYS A 47 15.35 2.09 3.16
CA LYS A 47 16.60 2.86 3.08
C LYS A 47 17.61 2.25 2.10
N ILE A 48 17.68 0.92 2.01
CA ILE A 48 18.53 0.24 1.02
C ILE A 48 18.02 0.55 -0.39
N LEU A 49 16.72 0.45 -0.63
CA LEU A 49 16.11 0.77 -1.93
C LEU A 49 16.30 2.25 -2.30
N GLN A 50 16.24 3.19 -1.34
CA GLN A 50 16.56 4.60 -1.57
C GLN A 50 18.03 4.85 -1.90
N ARG A 51 18.96 3.96 -1.49
CA ARG A 51 20.38 4.05 -1.87
C ARG A 51 20.66 3.46 -3.25
N TYR A 52 19.86 2.46 -3.67
CA TYR A 52 20.01 1.81 -4.96
C TYR A 52 19.18 2.44 -6.09
N GLN A 53 18.14 3.21 -5.77
CA GLN A 53 17.44 4.04 -6.74
C GLN A 53 17.95 5.48 -6.66
N PRO A 54 18.42 6.08 -7.78
CA PRO A 54 18.55 7.52 -7.83
C PRO A 54 17.16 8.13 -7.58
N GLU A 55 17.11 9.02 -6.60
CA GLU A 55 15.93 9.75 -6.12
C GLU A 55 14.87 9.99 -7.20
N PRO A 56 13.64 9.45 -7.07
CA PRO A 56 12.52 10.00 -7.80
C PRO A 56 12.36 11.42 -7.29
N ALA A 57 12.74 12.39 -8.12
CA ALA A 57 12.70 13.81 -7.82
C ALA A 57 11.45 14.15 -7.02
N ALA A 58 11.64 14.75 -5.84
CA ALA A 58 10.57 15.24 -4.99
C ALA A 58 9.52 15.97 -5.85
N PRO A 59 8.21 15.81 -5.55
CA PRO A 59 7.17 16.46 -6.32
C PRO A 59 7.36 17.97 -6.22
N LYS A 60 7.84 18.58 -7.31
CA LYS A 60 7.89 20.04 -7.45
C LYS A 60 6.47 20.57 -7.27
N PRO A 61 6.27 21.70 -6.56
CA PRO A 61 4.97 22.33 -6.45
C PRO A 61 4.39 22.52 -7.85
N VAL A 62 3.20 21.94 -8.08
CA VAL A 62 2.50 22.04 -9.35
C VAL A 62 2.16 23.50 -9.58
N ARG A 63 2.93 24.17 -10.45
CA ARG A 63 2.59 25.49 -10.95
C ARG A 63 1.36 25.33 -11.86
N LYS A 64 0.37 26.20 -11.61
CA LYS A 64 -0.91 26.36 -12.31
C LYS A 64 -0.80 26.11 -13.83
N PRO A 65 -1.78 25.45 -14.48
CA PRO A 65 -1.65 25.04 -15.88
C PRO A 65 -1.49 26.25 -16.81
N ALA A 66 -0.34 26.34 -17.49
CA ALA A 66 -0.17 27.20 -18.64
C ALA A 66 -0.50 26.38 -19.90
N ALA A 67 -1.40 26.97 -20.69
CA ALA A 67 -1.84 26.68 -22.04
C ALA A 67 -1.14 25.56 -22.85
N ALA A 68 -1.98 24.66 -23.36
CA ALA A 68 -1.91 23.92 -24.62
C ALA A 68 -0.52 23.72 -25.25
N ALA A 69 0.09 22.56 -24.98
CA ALA A 69 1.14 22.01 -25.84
C ALA A 69 0.50 21.26 -27.01
N SER A 70 0.91 21.65 -28.21
CA SER A 70 0.72 20.96 -29.51
C SER A 70 0.97 19.44 -29.40
N PRO A 71 0.30 18.58 -30.21
CA PRO A 71 0.43 17.14 -30.06
C PRO A 71 1.87 16.72 -30.32
N ALA A 72 2.55 16.31 -29.26
CA ALA A 72 3.82 15.61 -29.37
C ALA A 72 3.57 14.32 -30.16
N SER A 73 4.19 14.25 -31.32
CA SER A 73 4.34 13.05 -32.13
C SER A 73 5.15 12.02 -31.34
N ASP A 74 4.53 11.33 -30.39
CA ASP A 74 4.99 10.02 -29.94
C ASP A 74 4.75 9.07 -31.11
N SER A 75 5.77 8.93 -31.97
CA SER A 75 5.74 8.11 -33.18
C SER A 75 5.73 6.63 -32.79
N ILE A 76 4.59 6.15 -32.30
CA ILE A 76 4.29 4.72 -32.19
C ILE A 76 4.37 4.16 -33.61
N SER A 77 5.25 3.18 -33.84
CA SER A 77 5.40 2.54 -35.15
C SER A 77 4.03 2.01 -35.63
N PRO A 78 3.68 2.17 -36.92
CA PRO A 78 2.41 1.68 -37.45
C PRO A 78 2.21 0.18 -37.19
N GLU A 79 3.28 -0.60 -37.12
CA GLU A 79 3.24 -2.03 -36.76
C GLU A 79 2.74 -2.26 -35.33
N VAL A 80 3.09 -1.39 -34.39
CA VAL A 80 2.63 -1.49 -33.01
C VAL A 80 1.13 -1.15 -32.93
N VAL A 81 0.69 -0.18 -33.73
CA VAL A 81 -0.73 0.19 -33.81
C VAL A 81 -1.57 -0.96 -34.38
N THR A 82 -1.10 -1.64 -35.43
CA THR A 82 -1.82 -2.77 -36.02
C THR A 82 -1.92 -3.97 -35.06
N VAL A 83 -0.83 -4.27 -34.34
CA VAL A 83 -0.83 -5.34 -33.32
C VAL A 83 -1.79 -5.02 -32.17
N ILE A 84 -1.78 -3.77 -31.67
CA ILE A 84 -2.72 -3.32 -30.63
C ILE A 84 -4.17 -3.41 -31.16
N ALA A 85 -4.42 -2.96 -32.39
CA ALA A 85 -5.76 -3.00 -32.97
C ALA A 85 -6.27 -4.44 -33.15
N ALA A 86 -5.42 -5.36 -33.62
CA ALA A 86 -5.76 -6.77 -33.75
C ALA A 86 -6.05 -7.42 -32.38
N ALA A 87 -5.25 -7.10 -31.36
CA ALA A 87 -5.49 -7.59 -30.01
C ALA A 87 -6.80 -7.06 -29.42
N VAL A 88 -7.10 -5.77 -29.62
CA VAL A 88 -8.37 -5.16 -29.17
C VAL A 88 -9.56 -5.80 -29.90
N ALA A 89 -9.47 -6.02 -31.21
CA ALA A 89 -10.53 -6.68 -31.98
C ALA A 89 -10.79 -8.12 -31.48
N ALA A 90 -9.74 -8.86 -31.13
CA ALA A 90 -9.88 -10.21 -30.60
C ALA A 90 -10.54 -10.26 -29.21
N VAL A 91 -10.32 -9.24 -28.36
CA VAL A 91 -10.81 -9.23 -26.97
C VAL A 91 -12.17 -8.53 -26.83
N ALA A 92 -12.35 -7.39 -27.48
CA ALA A 92 -13.53 -6.54 -27.34
C ALA A 92 -14.58 -6.74 -28.45
N GLY A 93 -14.22 -7.46 -29.52
CA GLY A 93 -15.05 -7.63 -30.70
C GLY A 93 -15.19 -6.36 -31.55
N ASP A 94 -16.02 -6.43 -32.58
CA ASP A 94 -16.12 -5.39 -33.63
C ASP A 94 -16.86 -4.10 -33.20
N LYS A 95 -17.38 -4.04 -31.98
CA LYS A 95 -18.24 -2.93 -31.51
C LYS A 95 -17.47 -1.79 -30.85
N GLN A 96 -16.17 -1.91 -30.64
CA GLN A 96 -15.36 -0.90 -29.95
C GLN A 96 -14.46 -0.12 -30.91
N ARG A 97 -14.43 1.21 -30.76
CA ARG A 97 -13.59 2.12 -31.56
C ARG A 97 -12.41 2.60 -30.74
N ILE A 98 -11.20 2.47 -31.28
CA ILE A 98 -9.97 3.02 -30.67
C ILE A 98 -9.93 4.54 -30.90
N ILE A 99 -10.02 5.32 -29.81
CA ILE A 99 -10.03 6.80 -29.86
C ILE A 99 -8.61 7.36 -29.70
N SER A 100 -7.80 6.77 -28.82
CA SER A 100 -6.42 7.21 -28.58
C SER A 100 -5.56 6.09 -28.02
N ILE A 101 -4.33 5.96 -28.51
CA ILE A 101 -3.29 5.11 -27.94
C ILE A 101 -2.29 6.04 -27.25
N LYS A 102 -2.05 5.81 -25.96
CA LYS A 102 -1.09 6.60 -25.18
C LYS A 102 -0.13 5.65 -24.46
N PRO A 103 1.17 5.92 -24.47
CA PRO A 103 2.09 5.17 -23.62
C PRO A 103 1.71 5.43 -22.16
N GLN A 104 1.55 4.34 -21.39
CA GLN A 104 1.30 4.42 -19.96
C GLN A 104 2.54 3.95 -19.22
N LYS A 105 3.03 4.77 -18.28
CA LYS A 105 4.08 4.34 -17.35
C LYS A 105 3.43 3.40 -16.33
N SER A 106 3.74 2.11 -16.42
CA SER A 106 3.31 1.09 -15.45
C SER A 106 3.80 1.47 -14.05
N SER A 107 2.95 2.13 -13.29
CA SER A 107 3.15 2.34 -11.86
C SER A 107 2.06 1.56 -11.13
N TRP A 108 2.49 0.58 -10.33
CA TRP A 108 1.60 -0.29 -9.56
C TRP A 108 0.60 0.52 -8.70
N SER A 109 1.06 1.65 -8.16
CA SER A 109 0.23 2.58 -7.38
C SER A 109 -0.92 3.22 -8.18
N GLN A 110 -0.80 3.36 -9.50
CA GLN A 110 -1.85 3.92 -10.36
C GLN A 110 -2.83 2.84 -10.85
N ALA A 111 -2.40 1.59 -10.99
CA ALA A 111 -3.25 0.49 -11.46
C ALA A 111 -4.49 0.28 -10.56
N GLY A 112 -4.31 0.31 -9.24
CA GLY A 112 -5.43 0.18 -8.29
C GLY A 112 -6.43 1.33 -8.38
N ARG A 113 -5.97 2.55 -8.64
CA ARG A 113 -6.84 3.73 -8.81
C ARG A 113 -7.66 3.65 -10.10
N HIS A 114 -7.06 3.17 -11.19
CA HIS A 114 -7.76 2.99 -12.46
C HIS A 114 -8.89 1.96 -12.35
N GLN A 115 -8.66 0.82 -11.68
CA GLN A 115 -9.69 -0.20 -11.49
C GLN A 115 -10.92 0.33 -10.74
N HIS A 116 -10.72 1.14 -9.70
CA HIS A 116 -11.81 1.74 -8.93
C HIS A 116 -12.60 2.78 -9.75
N HIS A 117 -11.96 3.52 -10.67
CA HIS A 117 -12.63 4.52 -11.49
C HIS A 117 -13.33 3.91 -12.71
N THR A 118 -12.75 2.86 -13.30
CA THR A 118 -13.28 2.20 -14.50
C THR A 118 -14.52 1.34 -14.22
N SER A 119 -14.70 0.85 -12.99
CA SER A 119 -15.90 0.08 -12.60
C SER A 119 -17.21 0.85 -12.77
N HIS A 120 -17.18 2.19 -12.62
CA HIS A 120 -18.37 3.03 -12.69
C HIS A 120 -18.71 3.53 -14.10
N ASN A 121 -17.88 3.25 -15.12
CA ASN A 121 -18.02 3.86 -16.45
C ASN A 121 -18.35 2.87 -17.57
N ILE A 122 -19.11 1.81 -17.26
CA ILE A 122 -19.61 0.86 -18.25
C ILE A 122 -21.02 1.30 -18.65
N ARG A 123 -21.15 1.96 -19.79
CA ARG A 123 -22.44 2.23 -20.45
C ARG A 123 -22.36 1.89 -21.92
#